data_AF-A0AAV5VUI5-F1
#
_entry.id   AF-A0AAV5VUI5-F1
#
_cell.length_a   1.000
_cell.length_b   1.000
_cell.length_c   1.000
_cell.angle_alpha   90.00
_cell.angle_beta   90.00
_cell.angle_gamma   90.00
#
_symmetry.space_group_name_H-M   'P 1'
#
loop_
_entity.id
_entity.type
_entity.pdbx_description
1 polymer ?
#
loop_
_entity_poly.entity_id
_entity_poly.type
_entity_poly.pdbx_seq_one_letter_code
_entity_poly.pdbx_strand_id
1 'polypeptide(L)'
;FITRNEGIFRSEGGGLSLSISYFFIATYYQTFLILTYHFVYRLKVLTRGRSMFDGWSLTNWIQLCIAINVLYIGAFMFSCWYAFGADDYSRSLDPTLLIKWYDVDTSDPDVGYMIVTYKRPNVDSGEMEWHGRVLIGMAVVASLFLGTGAVILICIALISKSINSADLSTKTKKMQQQLFRALLIQTGVPCVFSYLPLATILLFPLTGIDLGALGTPLIMTTAIFPSVDALFVIFFIPRFRSAIYRAIRLNARENST
;
A
#
# COMPACT_ATOMS: atom_id res chain seq x y z
N PHE A 1 2.18 4.12 -24.89
CA PHE A 1 2.93 5.25 -25.48
C PHE A 1 1.92 6.24 -26.04
N ILE A 2 1.55 7.24 -25.25
CA ILE A 2 0.68 8.33 -25.71
C ILE A 2 1.61 9.30 -26.45
N THR A 3 1.28 9.64 -27.70
CA THR A 3 2.05 10.54 -28.55
C THR A 3 2.18 11.92 -27.90
N ARG A 4 3.40 12.47 -27.92
CA ARG A 4 3.77 13.80 -27.39
C ARG A 4 2.93 14.87 -28.12
N ASN A 5 2.06 15.55 -27.39
CA ASN A 5 1.20 16.59 -27.95
C ASN A 5 1.92 17.94 -27.87
N GLU A 6 2.32 18.51 -29.02
CA GLU A 6 3.12 19.76 -29.08
C GLU A 6 2.29 21.05 -28.94
N GLY A 7 1.11 20.97 -28.31
CA GLY A 7 0.16 22.07 -28.16
C GLY A 7 0.09 22.70 -26.75
N ILE A 8 -0.77 23.71 -26.61
CA ILE A 8 -1.10 24.56 -25.44
C ILE A 8 -1.27 23.82 -24.09
N PHE A 9 -1.37 22.49 -24.10
CA PHE A 9 -1.46 21.61 -22.93
C PHE A 9 -0.10 21.26 -22.26
N ARG A 10 1.03 21.85 -22.69
CA ARG A 10 2.37 21.58 -22.10
C ARG A 10 2.39 21.64 -20.57
N SER A 11 1.80 22.67 -19.96
CA SER A 11 1.78 22.82 -18.49
C SER A 11 0.92 21.79 -17.74
N GLU A 12 0.05 21.03 -18.44
CA GLU A 12 -0.86 20.07 -17.82
C GLU A 12 -0.28 18.64 -17.72
N GLY A 13 0.73 18.29 -18.53
CA GLY A 13 1.31 16.94 -18.57
C GLY A 13 1.96 16.51 -17.24
N GLY A 14 2.67 17.45 -16.61
CA GLY A 14 3.28 17.24 -15.30
C GLY A 14 2.24 17.14 -14.19
N GLY A 15 1.18 17.94 -14.28
CA GLY A 15 0.05 17.89 -13.34
C GLY A 15 -0.72 16.57 -13.40
N LEU A 16 -0.97 16.05 -14.61
CA LEU A 16 -1.69 14.79 -14.81
C LEU A 16 -0.89 13.58 -14.28
N SER A 17 0.40 13.50 -14.63
CA SER A 17 1.28 12.42 -14.15
C SER A 17 1.37 12.39 -12.63
N LEU A 18 1.58 13.55 -12.00
CA LEU A 18 1.59 13.71 -10.55
C LEU A 18 0.25 13.30 -9.91
N SER A 19 -0.88 13.70 -10.52
CA SER A 19 -2.23 13.37 -10.06
C SER A 19 -2.49 11.86 -10.12
N ILE A 20 -2.05 11.20 -11.18
CA ILE A 20 -2.14 9.74 -11.31
C ILE A 20 -1.29 9.06 -10.22
N SER A 21 -0.07 9.54 -9.96
CA SER A 21 0.76 9.02 -8.88
C SER A 21 0.11 9.17 -7.50
N TYR A 22 -0.52 10.32 -7.23
CA TYR A 22 -1.28 10.55 -6.00
C TYR A 22 -2.48 9.61 -5.86
N PHE A 23 -3.26 9.44 -6.93
CA PHE A 23 -4.38 8.52 -6.94
C PHE A 23 -3.93 7.06 -6.70
N PHE A 24 -2.83 6.66 -7.34
CA PHE A 24 -2.22 5.36 -7.11
C PHE A 24 -1.80 5.20 -5.65
N ILE A 25 -1.07 6.16 -5.07
CA ILE A 25 -0.64 6.13 -3.66
C ILE A 25 -1.85 6.02 -2.71
N ALA A 26 -2.89 6.83 -2.92
CA ALA A 26 -4.08 6.82 -2.07
C ALA A 26 -4.78 5.44 -2.09
N THR A 27 -5.02 4.90 -3.28
CA THR A 27 -5.69 3.59 -3.45
C THR A 27 -4.82 2.43 -3.00
N TYR A 28 -3.51 2.51 -3.24
CA TYR A 28 -2.51 1.55 -2.78
C TYR A 28 -2.52 1.43 -1.25
N TYR A 29 -2.35 2.53 -0.52
CA TYR A 29 -2.26 2.48 0.94
C TYR A 29 -3.60 2.17 1.63
N GLN A 30 -4.72 2.42 0.94
CA GLN A 30 -6.05 2.03 1.43
C GLN A 30 -6.18 0.51 1.61
N THR A 31 -5.48 -0.30 0.82
CA THR A 31 -5.51 -1.77 0.93
C THR A 31 -5.02 -2.29 2.30
N PHE A 32 -3.93 -1.72 2.85
CA PHE A 32 -3.42 -2.12 4.17
C PHE A 32 -4.39 -1.73 5.27
N LEU A 33 -5.07 -0.60 5.11
CA LEU A 33 -6.08 -0.17 6.06
C LEU A 33 -7.30 -1.10 6.04
N ILE A 34 -7.76 -1.50 4.85
CA ILE A 34 -8.84 -2.49 4.68
C ILE A 34 -8.44 -3.83 5.32
N LEU A 35 -7.22 -4.31 5.05
CA LEU A 35 -6.68 -5.53 5.66
C LEU A 35 -6.68 -5.43 7.20
N THR A 36 -6.24 -4.28 7.74
CA THR A 36 -6.26 -4.01 9.18
C THR A 36 -7.68 -4.07 9.74
N TYR A 37 -8.66 -3.45 9.06
CA TYR A 37 -10.07 -3.50 9.47
C TYR A 37 -10.62 -4.92 9.48
N HIS A 38 -10.24 -5.78 8.53
CA HIS A 38 -10.64 -7.19 8.56
C HIS A 38 -10.15 -7.91 9.82
N PHE A 39 -8.90 -7.67 10.23
CA PHE A 39 -8.33 -8.25 11.45
C PHE A 39 -9.00 -7.73 12.72
N VAL A 40 -9.21 -6.42 12.82
CA VAL A 40 -9.87 -5.79 13.97
C VAL A 40 -11.32 -6.27 14.10
N TYR A 41 -12.06 -6.29 12.99
CA TYR A 41 -13.43 -6.80 12.97
C TYR A 41 -13.50 -8.25 13.44
N ARG A 42 -12.58 -9.08 12.96
CA ARG A 42 -12.52 -10.48 13.32
C ARG A 42 -12.21 -10.69 14.80
N LEU A 43 -11.25 -9.94 15.34
CA LEU A 43 -10.93 -9.96 16.76
C LEU A 43 -12.19 -9.64 17.58
N LYS A 44 -12.91 -8.56 17.23
CA LYS A 44 -14.17 -8.18 17.89
C LYS A 44 -15.20 -9.31 17.89
N VAL A 45 -15.42 -9.96 16.74
CA VAL A 45 -16.39 -11.06 16.62
C VAL A 45 -16.03 -12.25 17.51
N LEU A 46 -14.74 -12.52 17.72
CA LEU A 46 -14.25 -13.60 18.58
C LEU A 46 -14.27 -13.25 20.07
N THR A 47 -14.08 -11.98 20.43
CA THR A 47 -14.01 -11.51 21.82
C THR A 47 -15.35 -11.04 22.39
N ARG A 48 -16.49 -11.36 21.74
CA ARG A 48 -17.85 -10.94 22.14
C ARG A 48 -18.03 -10.90 23.68
N GLY A 49 -18.22 -9.70 24.23
CA GLY A 49 -18.46 -9.44 25.65
C GLY A 49 -17.22 -9.04 26.48
N ARG A 50 -16.03 -8.94 25.87
CA ARG A 50 -14.77 -8.53 26.52
C ARG A 50 -14.04 -7.39 25.79
N SER A 51 -14.66 -6.74 24.82
CA SER A 51 -14.06 -5.64 24.05
C SER A 51 -14.58 -4.28 24.54
N MET A 52 -13.71 -3.26 24.48
CA MET A 52 -14.07 -1.86 24.80
C MET A 52 -15.20 -1.30 23.92
N PHE A 53 -15.54 -1.99 22.83
CA PHE A 53 -16.52 -1.53 21.83
C PHE A 53 -17.77 -2.40 21.72
N ASP A 54 -18.04 -3.25 22.72
CA ASP A 54 -19.16 -4.20 22.66
C ASP A 54 -20.54 -3.53 22.68
N GLY A 55 -20.64 -2.30 23.22
CA GLY A 55 -21.88 -1.51 23.24
C GLY A 55 -22.08 -0.58 22.02
N TRP A 56 -21.15 -0.56 21.06
CA TRP A 56 -21.22 0.37 19.95
C TRP A 56 -22.16 -0.09 18.84
N SER A 57 -23.05 0.81 18.40
CA SER A 57 -23.89 0.62 17.21
C SER A 57 -23.04 0.49 15.94
N LEU A 58 -23.61 -0.11 14.89
CA LEU A 58 -22.97 -0.23 13.58
C LEU A 58 -22.58 1.15 13.02
N THR A 59 -23.42 2.16 13.23
CA THR A 59 -23.18 3.53 12.78
C THR A 59 -21.92 4.12 13.39
N ASN A 60 -21.71 3.98 14.70
CA ASN A 60 -20.51 4.50 15.37
C ASN A 60 -19.24 3.84 14.84
N TRP A 61 -19.31 2.55 14.50
CA TRP A 61 -18.21 1.83 13.87
C TRP A 61 -17.90 2.34 12.47
N ILE A 62 -18.93 2.56 11.64
CA ILE A 62 -18.74 3.12 10.28
C ILE A 62 -18.11 4.51 10.37
N GLN A 63 -18.59 5.37 11.28
CA GLN A 63 -18.02 6.71 11.47
C GLN A 63 -16.56 6.67 11.92
N LEU A 64 -16.21 5.77 12.84
CA LEU A 64 -14.82 5.57 13.26
C LEU A 64 -13.94 5.11 12.08
N CYS A 65 -14.40 4.15 11.28
CA CYS A 65 -13.66 3.66 10.12
C CYS A 65 -13.46 4.75 9.06
N ILE A 66 -14.46 5.60 8.82
CA ILE A 66 -14.36 6.74 7.91
C ILE A 66 -13.35 7.76 8.46
N ALA A 67 -13.45 8.12 9.73
CA ALA A 67 -12.54 9.07 10.35
C ALA A 67 -11.08 8.59 10.29
N ILE A 68 -10.82 7.32 10.66
CA ILE A 68 -9.48 6.72 10.56
C ILE A 68 -9.01 6.69 9.10
N ASN A 69 -9.87 6.36 8.15
CA ASN A 69 -9.50 6.35 6.73
C ASN A 69 -9.10 7.73 6.22
N VAL A 70 -9.91 8.77 6.51
CA VAL A 70 -9.61 10.15 6.11
C VAL A 70 -8.30 10.62 6.75
N LEU A 71 -8.09 10.35 8.04
CA LEU A 71 -6.85 10.73 8.72
C LEU A 71 -5.64 9.98 8.18
N TYR A 72 -5.75 8.67 7.96
CA TYR A 72 -4.66 7.83 7.48
C TYR A 72 -4.24 8.19 6.06
N ILE A 73 -5.21 8.23 5.13
CA ILE A 73 -4.95 8.59 3.73
C ILE A 73 -4.55 10.05 3.64
N GLY A 74 -5.21 10.95 4.37
CA GLY A 74 -4.86 12.37 4.42
C GLY A 74 -3.42 12.60 4.88
N ALA A 75 -2.98 11.92 5.95
CA ALA A 75 -1.61 12.01 6.45
C ALA A 75 -0.59 11.46 5.45
N PHE A 76 -0.90 10.36 4.76
CA PHE A 76 -0.06 9.82 3.69
C PHE A 76 0.09 10.81 2.53
N MET A 77 -1.03 11.33 2.03
CA MET A 77 -1.06 12.25 0.90
C MET A 77 -0.36 13.56 1.23
N PHE A 78 -0.61 14.10 2.43
CA PHE A 78 0.07 15.27 2.94
C PHE A 78 1.58 15.02 3.05
N SER A 79 2.00 13.87 3.55
CA SER A 79 3.43 13.52 3.64
C SER A 79 4.07 13.40 2.25
N CYS A 80 3.39 12.80 1.28
CA CYS A 80 3.89 12.70 -0.09
C CYS A 80 4.04 14.07 -0.75
N TRP A 81 3.04 14.95 -0.61
CA TRP A 81 3.10 16.32 -1.09
C TRP A 81 4.17 17.15 -0.38
N TYR A 82 4.24 17.00 0.95
CA TYR A 82 5.20 17.71 1.76
C TYR A 82 6.62 17.18 1.58
N ALA A 83 6.89 15.94 1.19
CA ALA A 83 8.26 15.41 1.25
C ALA A 83 8.82 14.91 -0.08
N PHE A 84 7.98 14.40 -0.98
CA PHE A 84 8.45 13.65 -2.16
C PHE A 84 8.16 14.33 -3.49
N GLY A 85 7.56 15.52 -3.49
CA GLY A 85 7.43 16.34 -4.69
C GLY A 85 8.80 16.83 -5.16
N ALA A 86 9.08 16.68 -6.46
CA ALA A 86 10.29 17.20 -7.07
C ALA A 86 10.30 18.74 -7.01
N ASP A 87 11.26 19.32 -6.29
CA ASP A 87 11.57 20.75 -6.30
C ASP A 87 12.54 21.09 -7.44
N ASP A 88 12.64 22.37 -7.80
CA ASP A 88 13.52 22.85 -8.89
C ASP A 88 14.98 22.43 -8.65
N TYR A 89 15.37 22.35 -7.39
CA TYR A 89 16.68 21.86 -6.98
C TYR A 89 16.88 20.37 -7.29
N SER A 90 15.91 19.50 -6.94
CA SER A 90 15.96 18.08 -7.29
C SER A 90 15.94 17.84 -8.79
N ARG A 91 15.28 18.71 -9.55
CA ARG A 91 15.28 18.68 -11.03
C ARG A 91 16.62 19.09 -11.62
N SER A 92 17.37 19.96 -10.93
CA SER A 92 18.72 20.36 -11.33
C SER A 92 19.80 19.33 -10.96
N LEU A 93 19.47 18.39 -10.07
CA LEU A 93 20.36 17.31 -9.64
C LEU A 93 20.36 16.20 -10.69
N ASP A 94 21.42 16.20 -11.52
CA ASP A 94 21.79 15.23 -12.57
C ASP A 94 20.68 14.27 -13.07
N PRO A 95 19.97 14.62 -14.17
CA PRO A 95 18.91 13.81 -14.75
C PRO A 95 19.43 12.56 -15.49
N THR A 96 20.76 12.38 -15.62
CA THR A 96 21.34 11.37 -16.53
C THR A 96 20.95 9.94 -16.20
N LEU A 97 20.69 9.60 -14.93
CA LEU A 97 20.27 8.26 -14.56
C LEU A 97 18.90 7.93 -15.20
N LEU A 98 17.90 8.78 -14.99
CA LEU A 98 16.54 8.52 -15.47
C LEU A 98 16.44 8.65 -17.00
N ILE A 99 17.20 9.56 -17.61
CA ILE A 99 17.33 9.63 -19.07
C ILE A 99 17.93 8.32 -19.60
N LYS A 100 19.01 7.82 -19.00
CA LYS A 100 19.71 6.61 -19.48
C LYS A 100 18.85 5.35 -19.39
N TRP A 101 18.08 5.18 -18.32
CA TRP A 101 17.30 3.95 -18.09
C TRP A 101 15.88 4.00 -18.66
N TYR A 102 15.29 5.19 -18.78
CA TYR A 102 13.88 5.35 -19.12
C TYR A 102 13.60 6.33 -20.25
N ASP A 103 14.62 7.02 -20.78
CA ASP A 103 14.46 8.07 -21.79
C ASP A 103 13.53 9.20 -21.31
N VAL A 104 13.58 9.51 -20.01
CA VAL A 104 12.78 10.56 -19.36
C VAL A 104 13.70 11.66 -18.83
N ASP A 105 13.57 12.86 -19.40
CA ASP A 105 14.23 14.06 -18.88
C ASP A 105 13.45 14.63 -17.69
N THR A 106 14.00 14.46 -16.49
CA THR A 106 13.40 14.95 -15.24
C THR A 106 13.70 16.42 -14.94
N SER A 107 14.55 17.05 -15.75
CA SER A 107 14.79 18.50 -15.70
C SER A 107 13.61 19.27 -16.27
N ASP A 108 12.84 18.66 -17.18
CA ASP A 108 11.67 19.27 -17.80
C ASP A 108 10.54 19.47 -16.76
N PRO A 109 10.09 20.71 -16.50
CA PRO A 109 8.96 20.99 -15.62
C PRO A 109 7.66 20.27 -16.02
N ASP A 110 7.51 19.92 -17.30
CA ASP A 110 6.34 19.22 -17.83
C ASP A 110 6.33 17.72 -17.44
N VAL A 111 7.39 17.21 -16.81
CA VAL A 111 7.48 15.83 -16.29
C VAL A 111 7.18 15.82 -14.78
N GLY A 112 6.02 15.26 -14.41
CA GLY A 112 5.64 15.08 -13.01
C GLY A 112 6.19 13.76 -12.46
N TYR A 113 7.02 13.84 -11.43
CA TYR A 113 7.54 12.67 -10.73
C TYR A 113 7.67 12.92 -9.23
N MET A 114 7.71 11.84 -8.47
CA MET A 114 8.03 11.87 -7.05
C MET A 114 9.40 11.25 -6.83
N ILE A 115 10.16 11.82 -5.90
CA ILE A 115 11.51 11.39 -5.59
C ILE A 115 11.75 11.38 -4.08
N VAL A 116 12.48 10.36 -3.62
CA VAL A 116 12.91 10.24 -2.23
C VAL A 116 14.42 10.42 -2.20
N THR A 117 14.86 11.64 -1.87
CA THR A 117 16.27 12.01 -1.80
C THR A 117 16.66 12.27 -0.34
N TYR A 118 17.28 11.27 0.29
CA TYR A 118 17.65 11.33 1.71
C TYR A 118 18.79 12.32 2.00
N LYS A 119 19.77 12.40 1.10
CA LYS A 119 20.88 13.34 1.17
C LYS A 119 21.00 14.08 -0.13
N ARG A 120 21.26 15.38 -0.06
CA ARG A 120 21.50 16.24 -1.23
C ARG A 120 22.65 17.20 -0.92
N PRO A 121 23.42 17.64 -1.91
CA PRO A 121 24.46 18.63 -1.67
C PRO A 121 23.82 19.94 -1.15
N ASN A 122 24.52 20.63 -0.26
CA ASN A 122 24.15 21.98 0.16
C ASN A 122 24.51 22.95 -0.98
N VAL A 123 23.64 23.93 -1.22
CA VAL A 123 23.80 24.91 -2.32
C VAL A 123 25.03 25.79 -2.13
N ASP A 124 25.39 26.11 -0.89
CA ASP A 124 26.47 27.04 -0.53
C ASP A 124 27.80 26.32 -0.25
N SER A 125 27.76 25.18 0.46
CA SER A 125 28.98 24.45 0.85
C SER A 125 29.35 23.31 -0.11
N GLY A 126 28.41 22.82 -0.91
CA GLY A 126 28.58 21.63 -1.74
C GLY A 126 28.68 20.31 -0.95
N GLU A 127 28.63 20.36 0.39
CA GLU A 127 28.68 19.17 1.23
C GLU A 127 27.35 18.40 1.22
N MET A 128 27.41 17.07 1.35
CA MET A 128 26.21 16.24 1.37
C MET A 128 25.47 16.36 2.69
N GLU A 129 24.31 17.00 2.67
CA GLU A 129 23.47 17.23 3.84
C GLU A 129 22.20 16.38 3.83
N TRP A 130 21.70 16.08 5.03
CA TRP A 130 20.45 15.37 5.22
C TRP A 130 19.25 16.24 4.87
N HIS A 131 18.38 15.73 4.01
CA HIS A 131 17.18 16.44 3.63
C HIS A 131 16.10 16.27 4.70
N GLY A 132 16.08 17.16 5.69
CA GLY A 132 15.18 17.08 6.86
C GLY A 132 13.69 16.94 6.51
N ARG A 133 13.24 17.62 5.45
CA ARG A 133 11.86 17.52 4.92
C ARG A 133 11.49 16.08 4.52
N VAL A 134 12.39 15.41 3.77
CA VAL A 134 12.24 14.01 3.36
C VAL A 134 12.28 13.09 4.57
N LEU A 135 13.20 13.32 5.51
CA LEU A 135 13.30 12.50 6.73
C LEU A 135 12.01 12.54 7.56
N ILE A 136 11.40 13.72 7.73
CA ILE A 136 10.13 13.87 8.44
C ILE A 136 9.01 13.14 7.69
N GLY A 137 8.86 13.38 6.39
CA GLY A 137 7.82 12.71 5.58
C GLY A 137 7.98 11.19 5.56
N MET A 138 9.22 10.71 5.46
CA MET A 138 9.55 9.29 5.55
C MET A 138 9.23 8.70 6.91
N ALA A 139 9.53 9.40 8.01
CA ALA A 139 9.20 8.95 9.35
C ALA A 139 7.69 8.82 9.54
N VAL A 140 6.90 9.79 9.05
CA VAL A 140 5.43 9.73 9.10
C VAL A 140 4.91 8.54 8.28
N VAL A 141 5.32 8.42 7.02
CA VAL A 141 4.91 7.31 6.13
C VAL A 141 5.29 5.94 6.72
N ALA A 142 6.52 5.80 7.21
CA ALA A 142 6.97 4.58 7.86
C ALA A 142 6.17 4.29 9.13
N SER A 143 5.86 5.30 9.96
CA SER A 143 5.08 5.11 11.18
C SER A 143 3.64 4.65 10.89
N LEU A 144 3.00 5.20 9.86
CA LEU A 144 1.65 4.80 9.46
C LEU A 144 1.66 3.37 8.91
N PHE A 145 2.62 3.05 8.05
CA PHE A 145 2.76 1.73 7.46
C PHE A 145 3.08 0.65 8.51
N LEU A 146 4.10 0.89 9.34
CA LEU A 146 4.46 0.00 10.45
C LEU A 146 3.34 -0.09 11.49
N GLY A 147 2.61 1.00 11.73
CA GLY A 147 1.46 1.04 12.62
C GLY A 147 0.36 0.05 12.19
N THR A 148 -0.01 0.04 10.91
CA THR A 148 -0.98 -0.94 10.39
C THR A 148 -0.47 -2.37 10.52
N GLY A 149 0.81 -2.62 10.18
CA GLY A 149 1.45 -3.92 10.38
C GLY A 149 1.43 -4.39 11.84
N ALA A 150 1.75 -3.50 12.78
CA ALA A 150 1.72 -3.79 14.21
C ALA A 150 0.31 -4.14 14.70
N VAL A 151 -0.72 -3.38 14.29
CA VAL A 151 -2.12 -3.68 14.64
C VAL A 151 -2.53 -5.06 14.11
N ILE A 152 -2.16 -5.39 12.87
CA ILE A 152 -2.41 -6.72 12.28
C ILE A 152 -1.75 -7.82 13.12
N LEU A 153 -0.47 -7.68 13.48
CA LEU A 153 0.27 -8.66 14.28
C LEU A 153 -0.33 -8.83 15.69
N ILE A 154 -0.73 -7.73 16.34
CA ILE A 154 -1.42 -7.77 17.63
C ILE A 154 -2.75 -8.51 17.50
N CYS A 155 -3.55 -8.22 16.46
CA CYS A 155 -4.80 -8.92 16.21
C CYS A 155 -4.57 -10.41 15.97
N ILE A 156 -3.55 -10.79 15.19
CA ILE A 156 -3.14 -12.18 14.97
C ILE A 156 -2.87 -12.90 16.29
N ALA A 157 -2.06 -12.29 17.17
CA ALA A 157 -1.70 -12.86 18.46
C ALA A 157 -2.93 -13.03 19.37
N LEU A 158 -3.79 -12.01 19.46
CA LEU A 158 -5.01 -12.04 20.28
C LEU A 158 -6.05 -13.02 19.75
N ILE A 159 -6.24 -13.11 18.42
CA ILE A 159 -7.13 -14.09 17.79
C ILE A 159 -6.65 -15.51 18.07
N SER A 160 -5.34 -15.75 17.94
CA SER A 160 -4.73 -17.07 18.20
C SER A 160 -4.96 -17.49 19.65
N LYS A 161 -4.75 -16.58 20.60
CA LYS A 161 -5.02 -16.81 22.02
C LYS A 161 -6.50 -17.09 22.27
N SER A 162 -7.39 -16.26 21.71
CA SER A 162 -8.84 -16.37 21.90
C SER A 162 -9.42 -17.67 21.35
N ILE A 163 -8.96 -18.15 20.19
CA ILE A 163 -9.40 -19.42 19.60
C ILE A 163 -8.99 -20.61 20.49
N ASN A 164 -7.83 -20.52 21.14
CA ASN A 164 -7.32 -21.59 21.99
C ASN A 164 -7.99 -21.61 23.38
N SER A 165 -8.32 -20.43 23.93
CA SER A 165 -8.89 -20.28 25.28
C SER A 165 -10.42 -20.28 25.35
N ALA A 166 -11.11 -20.08 24.23
CA ALA A 166 -12.57 -19.98 24.23
C ALA A 166 -13.25 -21.35 24.35
N ASP A 167 -14.31 -21.42 25.15
CA ASP A 167 -15.17 -22.59 25.31
C ASP A 167 -16.13 -22.71 24.11
N LEU A 168 -15.54 -22.90 22.94
CA LEU A 168 -16.25 -23.04 21.67
C LEU A 168 -16.49 -24.53 21.40
N SER A 169 -17.67 -24.84 20.85
CA SER A 169 -17.93 -26.19 20.34
C SER A 169 -16.82 -26.63 19.37
N THR A 170 -16.50 -27.92 19.37
CA THR A 170 -15.44 -28.50 18.51
C THR A 170 -15.62 -28.13 17.03
N LYS A 171 -16.87 -28.03 16.57
CA LYS A 171 -17.21 -27.62 15.20
C LYS A 171 -16.89 -26.14 14.95
N THR A 172 -17.31 -25.26 15.86
CA THR A 172 -17.06 -23.81 15.75
C THR A 172 -15.56 -23.50 15.86
N LYS A 173 -14.84 -24.18 16.76
CA LYS A 173 -13.38 -24.03 16.91
C LYS A 173 -12.63 -24.39 15.63
N LYS A 174 -12.94 -25.55 15.02
CA LYS A 174 -12.35 -25.96 13.74
C LYS A 174 -12.63 -24.94 12.62
N MET A 175 -13.86 -24.43 12.54
CA MET A 175 -14.22 -23.41 11.54
C MET A 175 -13.44 -22.11 11.73
N GLN A 176 -13.32 -21.61 12.97
CA GLN A 176 -12.56 -20.38 13.26
C GLN A 176 -11.07 -20.55 12.96
N GLN A 177 -10.48 -21.71 13.28
CA GLN A 177 -9.08 -22.03 12.94
C GLN A 177 -8.87 -22.05 11.42
N GLN A 178 -9.77 -22.66 10.65
CA GLN A 178 -9.68 -22.67 9.19
C GLN A 178 -9.74 -21.26 8.60
N LEU A 179 -10.70 -20.43 9.04
CA LEU A 179 -10.78 -19.04 8.62
C LEU A 179 -9.50 -18.27 9.02
N PHE A 180 -8.90 -18.59 10.17
CA PHE A 180 -7.72 -17.86 10.67
C PHE A 180 -6.48 -18.20 9.86
N ARG A 181 -6.30 -19.49 9.57
CA ARG A 181 -5.26 -19.96 8.67
C ARG A 181 -5.41 -19.35 7.27
N ALA A 182 -6.63 -19.24 6.74
CA ALA A 182 -6.86 -18.57 5.46
C ALA A 182 -6.45 -17.10 5.50
N LEU A 183 -6.79 -16.39 6.58
CA LEU A 183 -6.42 -14.99 6.76
C LEU A 183 -4.91 -14.78 6.91
N LEU A 184 -4.20 -15.69 7.60
CA LEU A 184 -2.74 -15.68 7.68
C LEU A 184 -2.09 -15.90 6.30
N ILE A 185 -2.61 -16.84 5.52
CA ILE A 185 -2.14 -17.07 4.14
C ILE A 185 -2.36 -15.81 3.29
N GLN A 186 -3.54 -15.18 3.41
CA GLN A 186 -3.83 -13.92 2.72
C GLN A 186 -2.88 -12.80 3.15
N THR A 187 -2.46 -12.75 4.41
CA THR A 187 -1.51 -11.73 4.92
C THR A 187 -0.09 -11.97 4.42
N GLY A 188 0.28 -13.22 4.09
CA GLY A 188 1.58 -13.54 3.50
C GLY A 188 1.82 -12.87 2.15
N VAL A 189 0.76 -12.68 1.35
CA VAL A 189 0.83 -12.04 0.02
C VAL A 189 1.31 -10.59 0.12
N PRO A 190 0.63 -9.66 0.83
CA PRO A 190 1.13 -8.30 0.98
C PRO A 190 2.49 -8.26 1.68
N CYS A 191 2.79 -9.18 2.61
CA CYS A 191 4.12 -9.24 3.23
C CYS A 191 5.25 -9.41 2.19
N VAL A 192 5.10 -10.34 1.25
CA VAL A 192 6.12 -10.68 0.26
C VAL A 192 6.11 -9.71 -0.93
N PHE A 193 4.93 -9.31 -1.41
CA PHE A 193 4.78 -8.53 -2.63
C PHE A 193 4.70 -7.01 -2.40
N SER A 194 4.53 -6.57 -1.15
CA SER A 194 4.45 -5.15 -0.82
C SER A 194 5.38 -4.74 0.33
N TYR A 195 5.18 -5.26 1.54
CA TYR A 195 5.93 -4.81 2.72
C TYR A 195 7.44 -5.00 2.53
N LEU A 196 7.88 -6.17 2.07
CA LEU A 196 9.29 -6.46 1.88
C LEU A 196 9.92 -5.60 0.77
N PRO A 197 9.35 -5.51 -0.45
CA PRO A 197 9.88 -4.63 -1.48
C PRO A 197 9.91 -3.14 -1.07
N LEU A 198 8.85 -2.64 -0.43
CA LEU A 198 8.82 -1.26 0.07
C LEU A 198 9.86 -1.02 1.16
N ALA A 199 10.00 -1.94 2.12
CA ALA A 199 11.02 -1.82 3.15
C ALA A 199 12.43 -1.77 2.52
N THR A 200 12.69 -2.57 1.50
CA THR A 200 13.95 -2.51 0.76
C THR A 200 14.12 -1.17 0.04
N ILE A 201 13.14 -0.71 -0.75
CA ILE A 201 13.23 0.56 -1.48
C ILE A 201 13.46 1.75 -0.53
N LEU A 202 12.78 1.75 0.61
CA LEU A 202 12.78 2.89 1.52
C LEU A 202 13.97 2.85 2.49
N LEU A 203 14.37 1.69 2.99
CA LEU A 203 15.42 1.60 4.03
C LEU A 203 16.82 1.40 3.45
N PHE A 204 16.96 0.73 2.31
CA PHE A 204 18.28 0.41 1.76
C PHE A 204 19.09 1.66 1.39
N PRO A 205 18.50 2.73 0.81
CA PRO A 205 19.24 3.98 0.55
C PRO A 205 19.79 4.66 1.81
N LEU A 206 19.23 4.41 3.00
CA LEU A 206 19.77 4.95 4.26
C LEU A 206 21.14 4.36 4.61
N THR A 207 21.47 3.18 4.08
CA THR A 207 22.78 2.55 4.26
C THR A 207 23.87 3.15 3.37
N GLY A 208 23.49 4.04 2.43
CA GLY A 208 24.38 4.61 1.43
C GLY A 208 24.61 3.72 0.21
N ILE A 209 23.95 2.55 0.15
CA ILE A 209 24.01 1.65 -1.01
C ILE A 209 22.92 2.05 -2.02
N ASP A 210 23.32 2.28 -3.27
CA ASP A 210 22.40 2.51 -4.37
C ASP A 210 21.76 1.18 -4.81
N LEU A 211 20.43 1.17 -4.90
CA LEU A 211 19.65 0.05 -5.41
C LEU A 211 19.81 -0.11 -6.93
N GLY A 212 20.14 0.97 -7.64
CA GLY A 212 20.28 0.99 -9.09
C GLY A 212 19.11 0.30 -9.81
N ALA A 213 19.41 -0.63 -10.70
CA ALA A 213 18.43 -1.37 -11.48
C ALA A 213 17.50 -2.28 -10.66
N LEU A 214 17.83 -2.61 -9.40
CA LEU A 214 16.93 -3.38 -8.53
C LEU A 214 15.75 -2.56 -8.01
N GLY A 215 15.82 -1.24 -8.03
CA GLY A 215 14.71 -0.38 -7.61
C GLY A 215 13.45 -0.59 -8.47
N THR A 216 13.62 -0.74 -9.78
CA THR A 216 12.54 -0.92 -10.75
C THR A 216 11.69 -2.16 -10.50
N PRO A 217 12.24 -3.40 -10.47
CA PRO A 217 11.44 -4.59 -10.23
C PRO A 217 10.81 -4.59 -8.84
N LEU A 218 11.45 -3.99 -7.82
CA LEU A 218 10.86 -3.85 -6.50
C LEU A 218 9.61 -2.97 -6.55
N ILE A 219 9.68 -1.80 -7.18
CA ILE A 219 8.52 -0.90 -7.32
C ILE A 219 7.43 -1.58 -8.16
N MET A 220 7.79 -2.25 -9.26
CA MET A 220 6.81 -2.98 -10.09
C MET A 220 6.11 -4.10 -9.32
N THR A 221 6.85 -4.84 -8.49
CA THR A 221 6.30 -5.88 -7.61
C THR A 221 5.27 -5.29 -6.65
N THR A 222 5.59 -4.14 -6.05
CA THR A 222 4.63 -3.42 -5.21
C THR A 222 3.41 -2.99 -6.02
N ALA A 223 3.58 -2.40 -7.21
CA ALA A 223 2.46 -1.90 -8.00
C ALA A 223 1.46 -3.00 -8.41
N ILE A 224 1.95 -4.23 -8.62
CA ILE A 224 1.14 -5.37 -9.03
C ILE A 224 0.48 -6.09 -7.83
N PHE A 225 0.92 -5.82 -6.59
CA PHE A 225 0.42 -6.53 -5.40
C PHE A 225 -1.11 -6.54 -5.27
N PRO A 226 -1.88 -5.44 -5.50
CA PRO A 226 -3.32 -5.45 -5.27
C PRO A 226 -4.03 -6.44 -6.21
N SER A 227 -3.57 -6.52 -7.46
CA SER A 227 -4.06 -7.45 -8.46
C SER A 227 -3.73 -8.89 -8.08
N VAL A 228 -2.52 -9.13 -7.57
CA VAL A 228 -2.09 -10.45 -7.10
C VAL A 228 -2.93 -10.87 -5.90
N ASP A 229 -3.13 -10.01 -4.89
CA ASP A 229 -3.97 -10.30 -3.73
C ASP A 229 -5.39 -10.67 -4.13
N ALA A 230 -6.01 -9.92 -5.03
CA ALA A 230 -7.35 -10.22 -5.55
C ALA A 230 -7.42 -11.60 -6.23
N LEU A 231 -6.43 -11.95 -7.06
CA LEU A 231 -6.36 -13.27 -7.69
C LEU A 231 -6.17 -14.38 -6.65
N PHE A 232 -5.29 -14.19 -5.66
CA PHE A 232 -5.08 -15.14 -4.57
C PHE A 232 -6.38 -15.41 -3.82
N VAL A 233 -7.13 -14.37 -3.46
CA VAL A 233 -8.44 -14.48 -2.79
C VAL A 233 -9.42 -15.31 -3.63
N ILE A 234 -9.49 -15.05 -4.94
CA ILE A 234 -10.38 -15.77 -5.86
C ILE A 234 -10.02 -17.26 -5.95
N PHE A 235 -8.74 -17.59 -6.09
CA PHE A 235 -8.29 -18.97 -6.29
C PHE A 235 -8.31 -19.80 -4.99
N PHE A 236 -7.94 -19.20 -3.85
CA PHE A 236 -7.82 -19.93 -2.59
C PHE A 236 -9.13 -20.06 -1.81
N ILE A 237 -10.09 -19.15 -1.97
CA ILE A 237 -11.37 -19.24 -1.26
C ILE A 237 -12.34 -20.10 -2.08
N PRO A 238 -12.76 -21.28 -1.59
CA PRO A 238 -13.56 -22.22 -2.37
C PRO A 238 -14.87 -21.63 -2.90
N ARG A 239 -15.49 -20.72 -2.15
CA ARG A 239 -16.74 -20.05 -2.53
C ARG A 239 -16.57 -19.18 -3.78
N PHE A 240 -15.50 -18.39 -3.88
CA PHE A 240 -15.23 -17.55 -5.05
C PHE A 240 -14.90 -18.41 -6.27
N ARG A 241 -14.05 -19.42 -6.08
CA ARG A 241 -13.74 -20.39 -7.15
C ARG A 241 -15.00 -21.08 -7.68
N SER A 242 -15.90 -21.55 -6.81
CA SER A 242 -17.17 -22.15 -7.21
C SER A 242 -18.11 -21.18 -7.93
N ALA A 243 -18.11 -19.89 -7.56
CA ALA A 243 -18.89 -18.87 -8.25
C ALA A 243 -18.40 -18.67 -9.70
N ILE A 244 -17.08 -18.62 -9.91
CA ILE A 244 -16.48 -18.52 -11.25
C ILE A 244 -16.82 -19.75 -12.10
N TYR A 245 -16.68 -20.96 -11.54
CA TYR A 245 -17.06 -22.17 -12.27
C TYR A 245 -18.53 -22.20 -12.66
N ARG A 246 -19.42 -21.66 -11.81
CA ARG A 246 -20.84 -21.52 -12.13
C ARG A 246 -21.08 -20.50 -13.25
N ALA A 247 -20.44 -19.33 -13.18
CA ALA A 247 -20.56 -18.29 -14.21
C ALA A 247 -20.08 -18.79 -15.59
N ILE A 248 -18.92 -19.46 -15.64
CA ILE A 248 -18.39 -20.04 -16.89
C ILE A 248 -19.34 -21.11 -17.45
N ARG A 249 -19.91 -21.97 -16.59
CA ARG A 249 -20.89 -22.99 -17.02
C ARG A 249 -22.21 -22.39 -17.52
N LEU A 250 -22.63 -21.24 -17.00
CA LEU A 250 -23.84 -20.55 -17.45
C LEU A 250 -23.61 -19.92 -18.84
N ASN A 251 -22.49 -19.22 -19.05
CA ASN A 251 -22.12 -18.71 -20.38
C ASN A 251 -21.96 -19.81 -21.43
N ALA A 252 -21.38 -20.96 -21.04
CA ALA A 252 -21.26 -22.10 -21.95
C ALA A 252 -22.61 -22.71 -22.34
N ARG A 253 -23.63 -22.58 -21.47
CA ARG A 253 -25.01 -23.00 -21.77
C ARG A 253 -25.73 -21.99 -22.66
N GLU A 254 -25.57 -20.70 -22.40
CA GLU A 254 -26.18 -19.62 -23.20
C GLU A 254 -25.63 -19.56 -24.62
N ASN A 255 -24.35 -19.85 -24.82
CA ASN A 255 -23.74 -19.95 -26.15
C ASN A 255 -24.07 -21.27 -26.89
N SER A 256 -24.76 -22.21 -26.23
CA SER A 256 -25.16 -23.51 -26.81
C SER A 256 -26.65 -23.61 -27.14
N THR A 257 -27.41 -22.55 -26.87
CA THR A 257 -28.83 -22.35 -27.22
C THR A 257 -28.96 -21.31 -28.30
#